data_AF-A0AAV4R610-F1
#
_entry.id   AF-A0AAV4R610-F1
#
_cell.length_a   1.000
_cell.length_b   1.000
_cell.length_c   1.000
_cell.angle_alpha   90.00
_cell.angle_beta   90.00
_cell.angle_gamma   90.00
#
_symmetry.space_group_name_H-M   'P 1'
#
loop_
_entity.id
_entity.type
_entity.pdbx_description
1 polymer ?
#
loop_
_entity_poly.entity_id
_entity_poly.type
_entity_poly.pdbx_seq_one_letter_code
_entity_poly.pdbx_strand_id
1 'polypeptide(L)'
;MATCSKHPEKVIRTFQGSSIKDPSELSENVARRVFTFSQQRTKWRKLEDNFEVGDLFTQQTTDSSIRFCETKQKLSQTCCKLESCTMETPKVWVPDPVSGYILGKIIDIKAETVSVQILNSNEVLTVPYESTYAAEELDDKDVDDNCGLMHLNEATLLNNIRLRYNRDQIYTYVANILIAVNPYFEIKNLYSSETISRYQGKSLGVLPPHVFAIADKAFRDMRALKESQSIIVSGESGAGKTESTKYILRYLCESWGCQAGPIEQRILDANPVLEAFGNAKTMRNNNSSRFGKFIEIHFSNKFSVVGGFISHYLLEKSRICSQSRGERNYHIFYQLCAGAPLELKKKLSLSSPDKFQYLSKGCTQYFTSQETEKLLNKDSISSDQCQKGSLHDPMLDDIRNFRTLDKAFKYG
;
A
#
# COMPACT_ATOMS: atom_id res chain seq x y z
N MET A 1 21.43 -31.86 19.81
CA MET A 1 20.15 -32.17 19.13
C MET A 1 19.02 -31.74 20.06
N ALA A 2 18.54 -30.50 19.90
CA ALA A 2 17.32 -30.05 20.58
C ALA A 2 16.14 -30.45 19.70
N THR A 3 15.28 -31.30 20.23
CA THR A 3 14.03 -31.75 19.62
C THR A 3 13.13 -30.56 19.35
N CYS A 4 12.92 -30.25 18.07
CA CYS A 4 11.90 -29.32 17.59
C CYS A 4 10.53 -29.90 17.97
N SER A 5 9.92 -29.38 19.04
CA SER A 5 8.59 -29.77 19.46
C SER A 5 7.57 -29.30 18.42
N LYS A 6 6.96 -30.25 17.72
CA LYS A 6 5.77 -30.05 16.88
C LYS A 6 4.56 -29.69 17.75
N HIS A 7 4.53 -28.49 18.32
CA HIS A 7 3.28 -27.92 18.83
C HIS A 7 2.68 -27.02 17.73
N PRO A 8 1.35 -27.04 17.49
CA PRO A 8 0.74 -26.18 16.50
C PRO A 8 0.75 -24.74 17.01
N GLU A 9 1.85 -24.02 16.75
CA GLU A 9 1.92 -22.57 16.94
C GLU A 9 0.86 -21.92 16.05
N LYS A 10 0.01 -21.07 16.63
CA LYS A 10 -0.94 -20.27 15.85
C LYS A 10 -0.19 -19.06 15.31
N VAL A 11 -0.45 -18.71 14.06
CA VAL A 11 0.35 -17.67 13.38
C VAL A 11 -0.58 -16.65 12.77
N ILE A 12 -0.28 -15.37 12.99
CA ILE A 12 -0.81 -14.28 12.17
C ILE A 12 0.29 -13.86 11.20
N ARG A 13 -0.02 -13.89 9.92
CA ARG A 13 0.94 -13.63 8.85
C ARG A 13 0.61 -12.33 8.16
N THR A 14 1.59 -11.45 7.95
CA THR A 14 1.43 -10.24 7.16
C THR A 14 2.23 -10.36 5.87
N PHE A 15 1.58 -10.13 4.72
CA PHE A 15 2.20 -10.19 3.40
C PHE A 15 2.31 -8.80 2.77
N GLN A 16 3.47 -8.50 2.19
CA GLN A 16 3.72 -7.30 1.38
C GLN A 16 4.20 -7.68 -0.02
N GLY A 17 3.48 -7.25 -1.06
CA GLY A 17 3.85 -7.49 -2.45
C GLY A 17 3.40 -6.40 -3.43
N SER A 18 4.19 -6.22 -4.50
CA SER A 18 4.02 -5.17 -5.52
C SER A 18 3.23 -5.65 -6.76
N SER A 19 2.91 -6.94 -6.83
CA SER A 19 2.11 -7.58 -7.87
C SER A 19 1.70 -8.96 -7.36
N ILE A 20 0.53 -9.04 -6.72
CA ILE A 20 -0.21 -10.29 -6.73
C ILE A 20 -1.22 -10.11 -7.86
N LYS A 21 -0.94 -10.69 -9.03
CA LYS A 21 -1.90 -10.70 -10.14
C LYS A 21 -2.98 -11.77 -9.94
N ASP A 22 -2.74 -12.74 -9.05
CA ASP A 22 -3.69 -13.80 -8.76
C ASP A 22 -3.47 -14.38 -7.33
N PRO A 23 -4.45 -14.30 -6.41
CA PRO A 23 -4.42 -14.93 -5.09
C PRO A 23 -4.26 -16.45 -5.13
N SER A 24 -4.52 -17.09 -6.28
CA SER A 24 -4.41 -18.52 -6.49
C SER A 24 -2.97 -19.04 -6.68
N GLU A 25 -1.99 -18.15 -6.93
CA GLU A 25 -0.56 -18.51 -7.01
C GLU A 25 0.10 -18.70 -5.63
N LEU A 26 -0.60 -18.38 -4.54
CA LEU A 26 -0.15 -18.67 -3.18
C LEU A 26 -0.42 -20.15 -2.89
N SER A 27 0.63 -20.93 -2.59
CA SER A 27 0.55 -22.37 -2.27
C SER A 27 -0.64 -22.71 -1.36
N GLU A 28 -1.21 -23.91 -1.47
CA GLU A 28 -2.32 -24.45 -0.67
C GLU A 28 -2.25 -24.17 0.86
N ASN A 29 -1.07 -23.86 1.40
CA ASN A 29 -0.85 -23.47 2.79
C ASN A 29 -1.19 -21.99 3.14
N VAL A 30 -1.51 -21.15 2.16
CA VAL A 30 -1.85 -19.71 2.33
C VAL A 30 -3.34 -19.45 2.13
N ALA A 31 -4.08 -20.40 1.55
CA ALA A 31 -5.49 -20.26 1.16
C ALA A 31 -6.50 -20.45 2.31
N ARG A 32 -6.26 -19.87 3.49
CA ARG A 32 -7.28 -19.80 4.55
C ARG A 32 -7.43 -18.37 5.04
N ARG A 33 -8.42 -17.70 4.44
CA ARG A 33 -8.95 -16.36 4.68
C ARG A 33 -7.92 -15.23 4.58
N VAL A 34 -8.01 -14.52 3.46
CA VAL A 34 -7.24 -13.33 3.13
C VAL A 34 -8.02 -12.09 3.55
N PHE A 35 -7.43 -11.22 4.38
CA PHE A 35 -7.86 -9.83 4.48
C PHE A 35 -7.06 -9.02 3.46
N THR A 36 -7.70 -8.59 2.38
CA THR A 36 -7.11 -7.70 1.39
C THR A 36 -7.14 -6.27 1.90
N PHE A 37 -6.01 -5.59 1.82
CA PHE A 37 -5.90 -4.14 1.93
C PHE A 37 -5.55 -3.60 0.56
N SER A 38 -6.35 -2.65 0.06
CA SER A 38 -5.99 -1.87 -1.12
C SER A 38 -5.44 -0.53 -0.66
N GLN A 39 -4.16 -0.28 -0.92
CA GLN A 39 -3.54 1.01 -0.65
C GLN A 39 -3.34 1.80 -1.94
N GLN A 40 -3.89 3.00 -1.95
CA GLN A 40 -3.83 3.91 -3.09
C GLN A 40 -2.82 5.01 -2.83
N ARG A 41 -2.03 5.33 -3.86
CA ARG A 41 -1.10 6.47 -3.85
C ARG A 41 -1.87 7.69 -4.35
N THR A 42 -2.29 8.58 -3.46
CA THR A 42 -2.93 9.85 -3.88
C THR A 42 -2.27 11.02 -3.18
N LYS A 43 -1.47 11.78 -3.93
CA LYS A 43 -0.90 13.06 -3.48
C LYS A 43 -1.76 14.18 -4.04
N TRP A 44 -2.90 14.47 -3.41
CA TRP A 44 -3.87 15.49 -3.86
C TRP A 44 -3.30 16.92 -3.98
N ARG A 45 -2.06 17.18 -3.52
CA ARG A 45 -1.37 18.48 -3.65
C ARG A 45 -0.49 18.63 -4.90
N LYS A 46 -0.34 17.62 -5.76
CA LYS A 46 0.31 17.73 -7.07
C LYS A 46 -0.36 16.79 -8.07
N LEU A 47 -1.49 17.23 -8.61
CA LEU A 47 -2.12 16.64 -9.79
C LEU A 47 -1.35 17.13 -11.01
N GLU A 48 -0.51 16.27 -11.58
CA GLU A 48 -0.03 16.48 -12.95
C GLU A 48 0.20 15.20 -13.75
N ASP A 49 0.08 13.98 -13.21
CA ASP A 49 0.11 12.79 -14.07
C ASP A 49 -0.64 11.57 -13.47
N ASN A 50 -1.71 11.19 -14.19
CA ASN A 50 -2.37 9.89 -14.36
C ASN A 50 -2.80 9.05 -13.14
N PHE A 51 -4.11 8.78 -13.09
CA PHE A 51 -4.77 7.82 -12.18
C PHE A 51 -5.44 6.71 -13.04
N GLU A 52 -5.08 5.44 -12.84
CA GLU A 52 -5.78 4.28 -13.44
C GLU A 52 -6.44 3.44 -12.33
N VAL A 53 -7.78 3.35 -12.34
CA VAL A 53 -8.60 2.66 -11.31
C VAL A 53 -8.95 1.21 -11.72
N GLY A 54 -8.43 0.72 -12.85
CA GLY A 54 -8.97 -0.45 -13.55
C GLY A 54 -8.79 -1.85 -12.91
N ASP A 55 -7.91 -2.03 -11.93
CA ASP A 55 -7.45 -3.40 -11.57
C ASP A 55 -8.10 -4.03 -10.31
N LEU A 56 -9.13 -3.41 -9.71
CA LEU A 56 -9.73 -3.91 -8.46
C LEU A 56 -10.88 -4.91 -8.62
N PHE A 57 -11.41 -5.14 -9.83
CA PHE A 57 -12.71 -5.83 -9.99
C PHE A 57 -12.70 -7.21 -10.68
N THR A 58 -11.56 -7.76 -11.11
CA THR A 58 -11.58 -8.93 -11.99
C THR A 58 -11.69 -10.30 -11.32
N GLN A 59 -11.86 -10.42 -10.00
CA GLN A 59 -11.73 -11.74 -9.35
C GLN A 59 -12.78 -12.21 -8.35
N GLN A 60 -13.85 -11.46 -8.04
CA GLN A 60 -14.89 -12.00 -7.14
C GLN A 60 -16.29 -11.50 -7.46
N THR A 61 -16.95 -12.03 -8.50
CA THR A 61 -18.42 -11.92 -8.64
C THR A 61 -19.00 -13.01 -9.57
N THR A 62 -19.14 -14.26 -9.12
CA THR A 62 -20.00 -15.25 -9.82
C THR A 62 -21.40 -15.39 -9.24
N ASP A 63 -21.75 -14.66 -8.17
CA ASP A 63 -23.08 -14.77 -7.52
C ASP A 63 -23.89 -13.46 -7.44
N SER A 64 -23.29 -12.31 -7.76
CA SER A 64 -23.96 -10.99 -7.75
C SER A 64 -24.55 -10.58 -9.11
N SER A 65 -24.28 -11.36 -10.16
CA SER A 65 -24.81 -11.16 -11.52
C SER A 65 -26.34 -11.33 -11.62
N ILE A 66 -26.96 -12.04 -10.68
CA ILE A 66 -28.43 -12.27 -10.69
C ILE A 66 -29.18 -11.02 -10.20
N ARG A 67 -28.65 -10.25 -9.23
CA ARG A 67 -29.25 -8.97 -8.82
C ARG A 67 -28.93 -7.82 -9.78
N PHE A 68 -27.87 -7.95 -10.57
CA PHE A 68 -27.45 -6.94 -11.55
C PHE A 68 -28.42 -6.80 -12.73
N CYS A 69 -29.16 -7.87 -13.05
CA CYS A 69 -30.17 -7.87 -14.11
C CYS A 69 -31.48 -7.20 -13.69
N GLU A 70 -31.92 -7.40 -12.44
CA GLU A 70 -33.19 -6.86 -11.94
C GLU A 70 -33.16 -5.33 -11.75
N THR A 71 -32.00 -4.75 -11.41
CA THR A 71 -31.85 -3.28 -11.30
C THR A 71 -31.79 -2.60 -12.68
N LYS A 72 -31.31 -3.29 -13.73
CA LYS A 72 -31.25 -2.75 -15.10
C LYS A 72 -32.63 -2.61 -15.75
N GLN A 73 -33.61 -3.45 -15.40
CA GLN A 73 -34.98 -3.32 -15.91
C GLN A 73 -35.80 -2.22 -15.21
N LYS A 74 -35.51 -1.88 -13.95
CA LYS A 74 -36.28 -0.88 -13.21
C LYS A 74 -36.08 0.56 -13.71
N LEU A 75 -34.94 0.87 -14.33
CA LEU A 75 -34.71 2.19 -14.93
C LEU A 75 -35.52 2.40 -16.23
N SER A 76 -35.88 1.32 -16.94
CA SER A 76 -36.71 1.39 -18.14
C SER A 76 -38.21 1.55 -17.83
N GLN A 77 -38.72 0.95 -16.74
CA GLN A 77 -40.15 0.94 -16.45
C GLN A 77 -40.65 2.13 -15.63
N THR A 78 -39.77 2.87 -14.94
CA THR A 78 -40.20 3.98 -14.08
C THR A 78 -40.47 5.28 -14.85
N CYS A 79 -40.13 5.35 -16.15
CA CYS A 79 -40.27 6.58 -16.94
C CYS A 79 -41.67 6.77 -17.59
N CYS A 80 -42.57 5.77 -17.52
CA CYS A 80 -43.86 5.86 -18.24
C CYS A 80 -45.08 6.23 -17.39
N LYS A 81 -44.96 6.39 -16.07
CA LYS A 81 -46.08 6.85 -15.24
C LYS A 81 -45.58 7.65 -14.05
N LEU A 82 -45.69 8.98 -14.14
CA LEU A 82 -45.98 9.92 -13.05
C LEU A 82 -45.90 11.35 -13.62
N GLU A 83 -47.05 11.88 -14.03
CA GLU A 83 -47.24 13.32 -14.18
C GLU A 83 -47.30 13.96 -12.78
N SER A 84 -46.71 15.15 -12.66
CA SER A 84 -46.67 16.04 -11.49
C SER A 84 -45.80 15.62 -10.29
N CYS A 85 -44.49 15.66 -10.47
CA CYS A 85 -43.54 16.16 -9.47
C CYS A 85 -42.49 16.97 -10.24
N THR A 86 -42.00 18.08 -9.71
CA THR A 86 -40.85 18.81 -10.26
C THR A 86 -39.65 17.86 -10.30
N MET A 87 -39.44 17.22 -11.45
CA MET A 87 -38.37 16.25 -11.67
C MET A 87 -37.07 17.04 -11.79
N GLU A 88 -36.34 17.19 -10.68
CA GLU A 88 -34.93 17.52 -10.78
C GLU A 88 -34.24 16.41 -11.57
N THR A 89 -33.56 16.77 -12.66
CA THR A 89 -32.85 15.79 -13.48
C THR A 89 -31.79 15.09 -12.62
N PRO A 90 -31.68 13.74 -12.71
CA PRO A 90 -30.82 12.97 -11.83
C PRO A 90 -29.36 13.42 -12.00
N LYS A 91 -28.68 13.59 -10.87
CA LYS A 91 -27.24 13.87 -10.83
C LYS A 91 -26.47 12.58 -11.18
N VAL A 92 -25.45 12.75 -12.01
CA VAL A 92 -24.58 11.64 -12.43
C VAL A 92 -23.12 12.05 -12.36
N TRP A 93 -22.26 11.07 -12.12
CA TRP A 93 -20.83 11.18 -12.29
C TRP A 93 -20.45 10.84 -13.74
N VAL A 94 -19.59 11.67 -14.32
CA VAL A 94 -19.00 11.45 -15.64
C VAL A 94 -17.47 11.49 -15.57
N PRO A 95 -16.75 10.81 -16.47
CA PRO A 95 -15.28 10.75 -16.42
C PRO A 95 -14.66 12.13 -16.65
N ASP A 96 -13.60 12.42 -15.91
CA ASP A 96 -12.79 13.64 -16.03
C ASP A 96 -11.30 13.26 -16.04
N PRO A 97 -10.51 13.72 -17.03
CA PRO A 97 -9.09 13.39 -17.14
C PRO A 97 -8.25 13.77 -15.91
N VAL A 98 -8.68 14.77 -15.14
CA VAL A 98 -7.91 15.31 -14.01
C VAL A 98 -8.39 14.74 -12.67
N SER A 99 -9.70 14.79 -12.42
CA SER A 99 -10.32 14.42 -11.14
C SER A 99 -10.79 12.97 -11.10
N GLY A 100 -10.66 12.23 -12.20
CA GLY A 100 -11.25 10.91 -12.40
C GLY A 100 -12.73 10.98 -12.74
N TYR A 101 -13.53 11.59 -11.87
CA TYR A 101 -14.96 11.81 -12.07
C TYR A 101 -15.40 13.21 -11.62
N ILE A 102 -16.37 13.79 -12.34
CA ILE A 102 -17.02 15.06 -12.00
C ILE A 102 -18.54 14.92 -12.03
N LEU A 103 -19.23 15.71 -11.20
CA LEU A 103 -20.69 15.71 -11.13
C LEU A 103 -21.30 16.52 -12.27
N GLY A 104 -22.41 16.04 -12.79
CA GLY A 104 -23.24 16.77 -13.72
C GLY A 104 -24.71 16.37 -13.67
N LYS A 105 -25.54 17.10 -14.42
CA LYS A 105 -26.97 16.84 -14.59
C LYS A 105 -27.25 16.40 -16.01
N ILE A 106 -28.02 15.33 -16.17
CA ILE A 106 -28.43 14.86 -17.50
C ILE A 106 -29.35 15.91 -18.14
N ILE A 107 -29.05 16.28 -19.39
CA ILE A 107 -29.87 17.18 -20.21
C ILE A 107 -30.64 16.38 -21.26
N ASP A 108 -29.94 15.45 -21.93
CA ASP A 108 -30.49 14.68 -23.05
C ASP A 108 -29.89 13.26 -23.06
N ILE A 109 -30.70 12.28 -23.47
CA ILE A 109 -30.31 10.88 -23.57
C ILE A 109 -30.57 10.42 -25.00
N LYS A 110 -29.51 10.04 -25.70
CA LYS A 110 -29.53 9.44 -27.03
C LYS A 110 -29.34 7.93 -26.93
N ALA A 111 -29.35 7.22 -28.06
CA ALA A 111 -29.30 5.76 -28.09
C ALA A 111 -28.07 5.16 -27.40
N GLU A 112 -26.89 5.79 -27.54
CA GLU A 112 -25.62 5.29 -26.97
C GLU A 112 -24.90 6.33 -26.10
N THR A 113 -25.36 7.58 -26.12
CA THR A 113 -24.68 8.71 -25.47
C THR A 113 -25.61 9.53 -24.61
N VAL A 114 -25.05 10.15 -23.59
CA VAL A 114 -25.75 11.04 -22.65
C VAL A 114 -25.09 12.40 -22.70
N SER A 115 -25.88 13.45 -22.87
CA SER A 115 -25.42 14.83 -22.76
C SER A 115 -25.64 15.31 -21.33
N VAL A 116 -24.55 15.66 -20.66
CA VAL A 116 -24.50 16.01 -19.24
C VAL A 116 -23.95 17.43 -19.09
N GLN A 117 -24.70 18.29 -18.39
CA GLN A 117 -24.22 19.61 -17.97
C GLN A 117 -23.38 19.47 -16.71
N ILE A 118 -22.15 19.95 -16.71
CA ILE A 118 -21.27 19.87 -15.54
C ILE A 118 -21.78 20.80 -14.44
N LEU A 119 -21.81 20.31 -13.19
CA LEU A 119 -22.18 21.13 -12.04
C LEU A 119 -21.12 22.22 -11.83
N ASN A 120 -21.57 23.47 -11.66
CA ASN A 120 -20.74 24.68 -11.53
C ASN A 120 -19.99 25.11 -12.81
N SER A 121 -20.36 24.55 -13.98
CA SER A 121 -19.88 25.01 -15.29
C SER A 121 -21.05 25.10 -16.27
N ASN A 122 -20.91 25.92 -17.31
CA ASN A 122 -21.86 25.93 -18.45
C ASN A 122 -21.46 24.94 -19.54
N GLU A 123 -20.42 24.14 -19.30
CA GLU A 123 -19.94 23.12 -20.21
C GLU A 123 -20.88 21.91 -20.24
N VAL A 124 -21.13 21.41 -21.46
CA VAL A 124 -21.94 20.23 -21.71
C VAL A 124 -21.04 19.17 -22.33
N LEU A 125 -20.91 18.04 -21.65
CA LEU A 125 -20.16 16.88 -22.13
C LEU A 125 -21.12 15.86 -22.72
N THR A 126 -20.72 15.24 -23.84
CA THR A 126 -21.41 14.07 -24.38
C THR A 126 -20.54 12.85 -24.15
N VAL A 127 -21.03 11.95 -23.30
CA VAL A 127 -20.29 10.75 -22.88
C VAL A 127 -21.08 9.48 -23.19
N PRO A 128 -20.43 8.32 -23.36
CA PRO A 128 -21.12 7.05 -23.50
C PRO A 128 -21.97 6.76 -22.25
N TYR A 129 -23.16 6.17 -22.43
CA TYR A 129 -24.05 5.82 -21.31
C TYR A 129 -23.34 4.94 -20.28
N GLU A 130 -22.53 3.98 -20.73
CA GLU A 130 -21.79 3.04 -19.88
C GLU A 130 -20.73 3.70 -18.99
N SER A 131 -20.30 4.91 -19.34
CA SER A 131 -19.33 5.69 -18.57
C SER A 131 -19.99 6.64 -17.56
N THR A 132 -21.32 6.60 -17.43
CA THR A 132 -22.06 7.42 -16.47
C THR A 132 -22.44 6.60 -15.24
N TYR A 133 -22.28 7.20 -14.06
CA TYR A 133 -22.61 6.54 -12.79
C TYR A 133 -23.61 7.38 -11.99
N ALA A 134 -24.54 6.71 -11.29
CA ALA A 134 -25.46 7.39 -10.40
C ALA A 134 -24.70 8.06 -9.24
N ALA A 135 -25.10 9.29 -8.90
CA ALA A 135 -24.56 10.02 -7.76
C ALA A 135 -25.47 9.89 -6.52
N GLU A 136 -24.90 10.10 -5.33
CA GLU A 136 -25.68 10.22 -4.09
C GLU A 136 -26.50 11.52 -4.11
N GLU A 137 -27.59 11.57 -3.33
CA GLU A 137 -28.40 12.79 -3.21
C GLU A 137 -27.64 13.92 -2.49
N LEU A 138 -26.86 13.56 -1.46
CA LEU A 138 -26.07 14.46 -0.63
C LEU A 138 -24.59 14.38 -0.97
N ASP A 139 -24.07 15.43 -1.62
CA ASP A 139 -22.71 15.46 -2.15
C ASP A 139 -21.62 15.56 -1.04
N ASP A 140 -21.95 16.12 0.13
CA ASP A 140 -21.00 16.42 1.22
C ASP A 140 -20.98 15.38 2.36
N LYS A 141 -21.76 14.30 2.22
CA LYS A 141 -21.86 13.25 3.23
C LYS A 141 -20.87 12.13 2.94
N ASP A 142 -20.02 11.81 3.91
CA ASP A 142 -19.15 10.65 3.85
C ASP A 142 -19.67 9.50 4.73
N VAL A 143 -19.18 8.29 4.46
CA VAL A 143 -19.48 7.08 5.23
C VAL A 143 -18.21 6.31 5.57
N ASP A 144 -18.17 5.75 6.77
CA ASP A 144 -17.06 4.92 7.24
C ASP A 144 -16.93 3.59 6.48
N ASP A 145 -18.07 3.02 6.03
CA ASP A 145 -18.13 1.82 5.19
C ASP A 145 -18.88 2.15 3.89
N ASN A 146 -18.21 1.92 2.76
CA ASN A 146 -18.78 2.18 1.43
C ASN A 146 -20.00 1.31 1.13
N CYS A 147 -20.21 0.20 1.84
CA CYS A 147 -21.45 -0.56 1.76
C CYS A 147 -22.68 0.22 2.28
N GLY A 148 -22.48 1.35 2.96
CA GLY A 148 -23.54 2.26 3.41
C GLY A 148 -23.97 3.30 2.36
N LEU A 149 -23.32 3.36 1.20
CA LEU A 149 -23.73 4.23 0.08
C LEU A 149 -25.01 3.71 -0.58
N MET A 150 -25.88 4.60 -1.06
CA MET A 150 -27.09 4.21 -1.80
C MET A 150 -26.72 3.64 -3.18
N HIS A 151 -25.74 4.26 -3.83
CA HIS A 151 -25.20 3.87 -5.11
C HIS A 151 -23.72 3.54 -4.94
N LEU A 152 -23.39 2.26 -4.74
CA LEU A 152 -22.00 1.81 -4.70
C LEU A 152 -21.47 1.59 -6.12
N ASN A 153 -20.61 2.50 -6.58
CA ASN A 153 -19.90 2.42 -7.85
C ASN A 153 -18.51 3.07 -7.71
N GLU A 154 -17.67 3.00 -8.74
CA GLU A 154 -16.30 3.52 -8.69
C GLU A 154 -16.24 5.03 -8.43
N ALA A 155 -17.19 5.80 -8.98
CA ALA A 155 -17.22 7.25 -8.84
C ALA A 155 -17.65 7.68 -7.42
N THR A 156 -18.68 7.03 -6.86
CA THR A 156 -19.12 7.31 -5.49
C THR A 156 -18.12 6.84 -4.44
N LEU A 157 -17.44 5.70 -4.67
CA LEU A 157 -16.31 5.24 -3.87
C LEU A 157 -15.17 6.28 -3.86
N LEU A 158 -14.77 6.76 -5.04
CA LEU A 158 -13.73 7.78 -5.17
C LEU A 158 -14.11 9.07 -4.44
N ASN A 159 -15.36 9.53 -4.60
CA ASN A 159 -15.86 10.71 -3.93
C ASN A 159 -15.84 10.55 -2.41
N ASN A 160 -16.34 9.42 -1.88
CA ASN A 160 -16.33 9.15 -0.44
C ASN A 160 -14.91 9.16 0.13
N ILE A 161 -13.96 8.49 -0.52
CA ILE A 161 -12.54 8.50 -0.10
C ILE A 161 -11.96 9.92 -0.16
N ARG A 162 -12.30 10.71 -1.20
CA ARG A 162 -11.84 12.09 -1.36
C ARG A 162 -12.35 13.00 -0.24
N LEU A 163 -13.63 12.93 0.09
CA LEU A 163 -14.24 13.70 1.19
C LEU A 163 -13.57 13.38 2.53
N ARG A 164 -13.39 12.09 2.82
CA ARG A 164 -12.74 11.61 4.04
C ARG A 164 -11.28 12.03 4.13
N TYR A 165 -10.54 11.90 3.03
CA TYR A 165 -9.15 12.32 2.97
C TYR A 165 -8.98 13.83 3.26
N ASN A 166 -9.89 14.67 2.76
CA ASN A 166 -9.91 16.11 3.05
C ASN A 166 -10.21 16.44 4.53
N ARG A 167 -10.73 15.48 5.29
CA ARG A 167 -11.01 15.57 6.74
C ARG A 167 -9.96 14.81 7.56
N ASP A 168 -8.80 14.50 6.98
CA ASP A 168 -7.72 13.70 7.57
C ASP A 168 -8.15 12.27 7.99
N GLN A 169 -9.25 11.76 7.45
CA GLN A 169 -9.73 10.40 7.67
C GLN A 169 -9.20 9.48 6.57
N ILE A 170 -8.01 8.93 6.80
CA ILE A 170 -7.25 8.18 5.79
C ILE A 170 -7.69 6.71 5.60
N TYR A 171 -8.58 6.22 6.46
CA TYR A 171 -9.04 4.84 6.49
C TYR A 171 -10.53 4.77 6.18
N THR A 172 -10.91 3.85 5.29
CA THR A 172 -12.31 3.64 4.89
C THR A 172 -12.57 2.15 4.66
N TYR A 173 -13.68 1.62 5.16
CA TYR A 173 -14.06 0.23 4.93
C TYR A 173 -14.76 0.03 3.59
N VAL A 174 -14.59 -1.16 3.05
CA VAL A 174 -15.47 -1.77 2.07
C VAL A 174 -15.80 -3.16 2.60
N ALA A 175 -16.89 -3.27 3.38
CA ALA A 175 -17.20 -4.45 4.18
C ALA A 175 -16.02 -4.87 5.10
N ASN A 176 -15.32 -5.95 4.77
CA ASN A 176 -14.17 -6.48 5.53
C ASN A 176 -12.80 -6.05 4.96
N ILE A 177 -12.78 -5.31 3.85
CA ILE A 177 -11.58 -4.75 3.22
C ILE A 177 -11.35 -3.35 3.80
N LEU A 178 -10.07 -3.02 4.02
CA LEU A 178 -9.68 -1.68 4.46
C LEU A 178 -8.91 -0.96 3.35
N ILE A 179 -9.44 0.19 2.95
CA ILE A 179 -8.75 1.13 2.07
C ILE A 179 -7.96 2.10 2.95
N ALA A 180 -6.68 2.27 2.65
CA ALA A 180 -5.81 3.22 3.31
C ALA A 180 -5.15 4.15 2.28
N VAL A 181 -5.28 5.46 2.49
CA VAL A 181 -4.66 6.49 1.63
C VAL A 181 -3.53 7.16 2.38
N ASN A 182 -2.32 7.17 1.80
CA ASN A 182 -1.15 7.73 2.47
C ASN A 182 -1.27 9.27 2.62
N PRO A 183 -1.29 9.82 3.85
CA PRO A 183 -1.38 11.28 4.05
C PRO A 183 -0.09 12.04 3.71
N TYR A 184 1.07 11.36 3.66
CA TYR A 184 2.41 11.98 3.57
C TYR A 184 2.80 12.93 4.71
N PHE A 185 2.02 12.96 5.79
CA PHE A 185 2.33 13.64 7.05
C PHE A 185 1.82 12.82 8.24
N GLU A 186 2.29 13.14 9.44
CA GLU A 186 1.86 12.46 10.65
C GLU A 186 0.55 13.06 11.17
N ILE A 187 -0.48 12.22 11.31
CA ILE A 187 -1.76 12.59 11.92
C ILE A 187 -1.65 12.37 13.43
N LYS A 188 -1.84 13.44 14.21
CA LYS A 188 -1.68 13.42 15.66
C LYS A 188 -2.60 12.39 16.31
N ASN A 189 -2.06 11.65 17.28
CA ASN A 189 -2.77 10.67 18.12
C ASN A 189 -3.40 9.46 17.40
N LEU A 190 -3.27 9.35 16.07
CA LEU A 190 -3.86 8.25 15.30
C LEU A 190 -3.27 6.88 15.70
N TYR A 191 -1.96 6.83 15.96
CA TYR A 191 -1.23 5.61 16.32
C TYR A 191 -0.69 5.63 17.77
N SER A 192 -1.37 6.34 18.67
CA SER A 192 -1.00 6.38 20.09
C SER A 192 -1.35 5.08 20.82
N SER A 193 -0.66 4.81 21.94
CA SER A 193 -0.97 3.66 22.82
C SER A 193 -2.39 3.72 23.39
N GLU A 194 -2.93 4.92 23.59
CA GLU A 194 -4.33 5.11 23.98
C GLU A 194 -5.27 4.61 22.87
N THR A 195 -4.97 4.94 21.61
CA THR A 195 -5.76 4.46 20.47
C THR A 195 -5.65 2.94 20.33
N ILE A 196 -4.46 2.35 20.52
CA ILE A 196 -4.30 0.88 20.55
C ILE A 196 -5.24 0.24 21.57
N SER A 197 -5.22 0.74 22.80
CA SER A 197 -6.08 0.25 23.89
C SER A 197 -7.57 0.41 23.58
N ARG A 198 -7.96 1.51 22.91
CA ARG A 198 -9.34 1.78 22.51
C ARG A 198 -9.90 0.74 21.54
N TYR A 199 -9.08 0.29 20.58
CA TYR A 199 -9.50 -0.67 19.55
C TYR A 199 -9.50 -2.14 20.04
N GLN A 200 -8.86 -2.44 21.17
CA GLN A 200 -8.75 -3.80 21.69
C GLN A 200 -10.11 -4.44 21.96
N GLY A 201 -10.37 -5.58 21.33
CA GLY A 201 -11.57 -6.38 21.51
C GLY A 201 -12.85 -5.79 20.91
N LYS A 202 -12.76 -4.75 20.07
CA LYS A 202 -13.93 -4.10 19.46
C LYS A 202 -14.29 -4.75 18.13
N SER A 203 -15.59 -4.99 17.93
CA SER A 203 -16.12 -5.49 16.66
C SER A 203 -15.95 -4.46 15.54
N LEU A 204 -15.81 -4.95 14.30
CA LEU A 204 -15.70 -4.11 13.12
C LEU A 204 -16.96 -3.24 12.98
N GLY A 205 -16.80 -1.96 12.66
CA GLY A 205 -17.91 -0.99 12.51
C GLY A 205 -18.40 -0.36 13.83
N VAL A 206 -17.96 -0.83 15.00
CA VAL A 206 -18.26 -0.16 16.29
C VAL A 206 -17.41 1.10 16.47
N LEU A 207 -16.17 1.03 16.01
CA LEU A 207 -15.24 2.16 15.95
C LEU A 207 -15.00 2.57 14.50
N PRO A 208 -14.53 3.81 14.27
CA PRO A 208 -14.16 4.26 12.94
C PRO A 208 -13.14 3.34 12.25
N PRO A 209 -13.01 3.39 10.92
CA PRO A 209 -12.08 2.57 10.19
C PRO A 209 -10.64 2.80 10.62
N HIS A 210 -9.94 1.71 10.93
CA HIS A 210 -8.54 1.77 11.33
C HIS A 210 -7.80 0.47 11.04
N VAL A 211 -6.50 0.56 10.79
CA VAL A 211 -5.63 -0.62 10.63
C VAL A 211 -5.62 -1.53 11.86
N PHE A 212 -5.80 -0.95 13.06
CA PHE A 212 -5.89 -1.66 14.33
C PHE A 212 -7.13 -2.54 14.42
N ALA A 213 -8.26 -2.10 13.87
CA ALA A 213 -9.47 -2.90 13.86
C ALA A 213 -9.31 -4.19 13.01
N ILE A 214 -8.54 -4.13 11.92
CA ILE A 214 -8.24 -5.32 11.12
C ILE A 214 -7.28 -6.26 11.87
N ALA A 215 -6.26 -5.72 12.53
CA ALA A 215 -5.36 -6.51 13.35
C ALA A 215 -6.09 -7.19 14.53
N ASP A 216 -6.98 -6.47 15.22
CA ASP A 216 -7.83 -7.00 16.29
C ASP A 216 -8.80 -8.07 15.77
N LYS A 217 -9.43 -7.82 14.62
CA LYS A 217 -10.30 -8.81 13.97
C LYS A 217 -9.54 -10.09 13.64
N ALA A 218 -8.34 -9.98 13.06
CA ALA A 218 -7.50 -11.15 12.77
C ALA A 218 -7.14 -11.92 14.05
N PHE A 219 -6.78 -11.21 15.13
CA PHE A 219 -6.50 -11.87 16.42
C PHE A 219 -7.73 -12.58 17.00
N ARG A 220 -8.89 -11.90 17.01
CA ARG A 220 -10.15 -12.48 17.52
C ARG A 220 -10.59 -13.69 16.70
N ASP A 221 -10.50 -13.61 15.37
CA ASP A 221 -10.83 -14.73 14.47
C ASP A 221 -9.87 -15.90 14.69
N MET A 222 -8.56 -15.64 14.84
CA MET A 222 -7.58 -16.67 15.20
C MET A 222 -7.94 -17.38 16.52
N ARG A 223 -8.34 -16.60 17.54
CA ARG A 223 -8.70 -17.11 18.86
C ARG A 223 -9.99 -17.93 18.84
N ALA A 224 -11.02 -17.42 18.16
CA ALA A 224 -12.34 -18.04 18.11
C ALA A 224 -12.33 -19.30 17.23
N LEU A 225 -11.74 -19.22 16.04
CA LEU A 225 -11.73 -20.31 15.06
C LEU A 225 -10.61 -21.32 15.32
N LYS A 226 -9.62 -20.96 16.16
CA LYS A 226 -8.39 -21.73 16.36
C LYS A 226 -7.67 -21.99 15.03
N GLU A 227 -7.66 -21.02 14.12
CA GLU A 227 -6.99 -21.10 12.82
C GLU A 227 -6.02 -19.93 12.65
N SER A 228 -4.85 -20.21 12.08
CA SER A 228 -3.88 -19.17 11.69
C SER A 228 -4.50 -18.19 10.69
N GLN A 229 -4.11 -16.92 10.75
CA GLN A 229 -4.70 -15.86 9.94
C GLN A 229 -3.66 -15.20 9.03
N SER A 230 -4.13 -14.58 7.96
CA SER A 230 -3.28 -13.82 7.04
C SER A 230 -3.86 -12.44 6.76
N ILE A 231 -3.01 -11.42 6.82
CA ILE A 231 -3.30 -10.03 6.47
C ILE A 231 -2.45 -9.69 5.24
N ILE A 232 -3.10 -9.37 4.14
CA ILE A 232 -2.43 -9.06 2.88
C ILE A 232 -2.47 -7.55 2.65
N VAL A 233 -1.28 -6.93 2.60
CA VAL A 233 -1.12 -5.50 2.34
C VAL A 233 -0.65 -5.29 0.91
N SER A 234 -1.57 -4.89 0.02
CA SER A 234 -1.28 -4.61 -1.39
C SER A 234 -1.40 -3.12 -1.70
N GLY A 235 -0.83 -2.72 -2.84
CA GLY A 235 -0.82 -1.34 -3.31
C GLY A 235 0.47 -0.99 -4.04
N GLU A 236 0.47 0.16 -4.72
CA GLU A 236 1.63 0.64 -5.45
C GLU A 236 2.81 0.98 -4.52
N SER A 237 3.98 1.22 -5.12
CA SER A 237 5.11 1.67 -4.31
C SER A 237 4.88 3.07 -3.76
N GLY A 238 5.24 3.28 -2.49
CA GLY A 238 4.98 4.53 -1.78
C GLY A 238 3.53 4.70 -1.28
N ALA A 239 2.64 3.72 -1.49
CA ALA A 239 1.26 3.77 -1.00
C ALA A 239 1.11 3.59 0.52
N GLY A 240 2.18 3.20 1.23
CA GLY A 240 2.18 3.07 2.70
C GLY A 240 2.21 1.63 3.24
N LYS A 241 2.60 0.64 2.41
CA LYS A 241 2.50 -0.80 2.77
C LYS A 241 3.37 -1.14 3.99
N THR A 242 4.60 -0.66 3.97
CA THR A 242 5.58 -0.85 5.05
C THR A 242 5.09 -0.22 6.35
N GLU A 243 4.59 1.02 6.30
CA GLU A 243 4.08 1.73 7.48
C GLU A 243 2.84 1.05 8.07
N SER A 244 1.88 0.65 7.23
CA SER A 244 0.70 -0.08 7.72
C SER A 244 1.08 -1.41 8.34
N THR A 245 2.03 -2.14 7.75
CA THR A 245 2.55 -3.39 8.33
C THR A 245 3.19 -3.13 9.69
N LYS A 246 4.00 -2.07 9.83
CA LYS A 246 4.58 -1.66 11.12
C LYS A 246 3.49 -1.40 12.17
N TYR A 247 2.41 -0.69 11.83
CA TYR A 247 1.31 -0.44 12.76
C TYR A 247 0.55 -1.72 13.14
N ILE A 248 0.36 -2.67 12.21
CA ILE A 248 -0.23 -3.99 12.52
C ILE A 248 0.64 -4.74 13.53
N LEU A 249 1.96 -4.81 13.27
CA LEU A 249 2.91 -5.51 14.15
C LEU A 249 2.92 -4.88 15.55
N ARG A 250 2.99 -3.55 15.61
CA ARG A 250 2.93 -2.79 16.86
C ARG A 250 1.66 -3.09 17.64
N TYR A 251 0.52 -3.05 16.98
CA TYR A 251 -0.77 -3.34 17.61
C TYR A 251 -0.81 -4.74 18.22
N LEU A 252 -0.36 -5.76 17.47
CA LEU A 252 -0.35 -7.15 17.94
C LEU A 252 0.62 -7.37 19.11
N CYS A 253 1.80 -6.74 19.05
CA CYS A 253 2.82 -6.87 20.10
C CYS A 253 2.45 -6.09 21.37
N GLU A 254 1.92 -4.88 21.25
CA GLU A 254 1.53 -4.05 22.40
C GLU A 254 0.28 -4.63 23.10
N SER A 255 -0.66 -5.18 22.33
CA SER A 255 -1.92 -5.74 22.89
C SER A 255 -1.77 -7.14 23.49
N TRP A 256 -0.89 -8.00 22.94
CA TRP A 256 -0.78 -9.41 23.34
C TRP A 256 0.67 -9.91 23.56
N GLY A 257 1.64 -9.00 23.60
CA GLY A 257 3.06 -9.30 23.71
C GLY A 257 3.72 -8.93 25.04
N CYS A 258 2.97 -8.76 26.13
CA CYS A 258 3.53 -8.40 27.46
C CYS A 258 4.68 -9.31 27.95
N GLN A 259 4.86 -10.51 27.39
CA GLN A 259 5.94 -11.46 27.71
C GLN A 259 6.99 -11.61 26.59
N ALA A 260 6.81 -10.98 25.44
CA ALA A 260 7.57 -11.22 24.21
C ALA A 260 8.87 -10.40 24.10
N GLY A 261 9.19 -9.55 25.08
CA GLY A 261 10.34 -8.65 25.02
C GLY A 261 10.25 -7.67 23.83
N PRO A 262 11.38 -7.09 23.37
CA PRO A 262 11.40 -6.13 22.26
C PRO A 262 11.27 -6.82 20.88
N ILE A 263 10.39 -7.83 20.73
CA ILE A 263 10.19 -8.55 19.47
C ILE A 263 9.75 -7.61 18.35
N GLU A 264 8.84 -6.68 18.65
CA GLU A 264 8.41 -5.64 17.71
C GLU A 264 9.63 -4.87 17.20
N GLN A 265 10.45 -4.38 18.12
CA GLN A 265 11.62 -3.57 17.80
C GLN A 265 12.64 -4.36 16.98
N ARG A 266 12.89 -5.64 17.30
CA ARG A 266 13.76 -6.51 16.48
C ARG A 266 13.26 -6.71 15.05
N ILE A 267 11.94 -6.89 14.88
CA ILE A 267 11.34 -7.01 13.53
C ILE A 267 11.50 -5.68 12.76
N LEU A 268 11.38 -4.54 13.44
CA LEU A 268 11.60 -3.23 12.84
C LEU A 268 13.08 -2.95 12.54
N ASP A 269 13.98 -3.35 13.42
CA ASP A 269 15.44 -3.20 13.26
C ASP A 269 16.00 -4.10 12.15
N ALA A 270 15.28 -5.17 11.78
CA ALA A 270 15.60 -5.97 10.60
C ALA A 270 15.26 -5.27 9.28
N ASN A 271 14.42 -4.23 9.25
CA ASN A 271 14.03 -3.55 8.01
C ASN A 271 15.21 -2.93 7.26
N PRO A 272 16.11 -2.15 7.87
CA PRO A 272 17.30 -1.63 7.19
C PRO A 272 18.13 -2.71 6.49
N VAL A 273 18.25 -3.89 7.11
CA VAL A 273 18.93 -5.05 6.51
C VAL A 273 18.17 -5.53 5.28
N LEU A 274 16.88 -5.80 5.42
CA LEU A 274 16.06 -6.29 4.31
C LEU A 274 15.98 -5.30 3.15
N GLU A 275 15.94 -3.99 3.43
CA GLU A 275 15.96 -2.96 2.39
C GLU A 275 17.32 -2.89 1.69
N ALA A 276 18.43 -2.99 2.42
CA ALA A 276 19.76 -2.99 1.80
C ALA A 276 19.94 -4.15 0.82
N PHE A 277 19.53 -5.36 1.22
CA PHE A 277 19.73 -6.58 0.43
C PHE A 277 18.60 -6.88 -0.57
N GLY A 278 17.41 -6.31 -0.39
CA GLY A 278 16.21 -6.67 -1.15
C GLY A 278 15.56 -5.52 -1.91
N ASN A 279 15.92 -4.26 -1.64
CA ASN A 279 15.42 -3.12 -2.40
C ASN A 279 16.45 -2.61 -3.43
N ALA A 280 15.92 -2.08 -4.52
CA ALA A 280 16.71 -1.48 -5.60
C ALA A 280 15.97 -0.30 -6.24
N LYS A 281 16.73 0.55 -6.93
CA LYS A 281 16.18 1.63 -7.76
C LYS A 281 15.66 1.06 -9.08
N THR A 282 14.40 1.31 -9.38
CA THR A 282 13.80 1.11 -10.71
C THR A 282 13.55 2.45 -11.41
N MET A 283 12.97 2.41 -12.61
CA MET A 283 12.55 3.63 -13.31
C MET A 283 11.39 4.36 -12.62
N ARG A 284 10.49 3.62 -11.96
CA ARG A 284 9.28 4.19 -11.34
C ARG A 284 9.44 4.48 -9.85
N ASN A 285 10.38 3.82 -9.17
CA ASN A 285 10.55 3.94 -7.73
C ASN A 285 12.02 3.77 -7.30
N ASN A 286 12.50 4.71 -6.48
CA ASN A 286 13.87 4.71 -5.98
C ASN A 286 14.16 3.64 -4.92
N ASN A 287 13.17 3.26 -4.09
CA ASN A 287 13.29 2.26 -3.02
C ASN A 287 12.33 1.08 -3.28
N SER A 288 12.54 0.32 -4.35
CA SER A 288 11.60 -0.72 -4.79
C SER A 288 11.97 -2.09 -4.22
N SER A 289 11.09 -2.68 -3.41
CA SER A 289 11.27 -4.07 -2.95
C SER A 289 11.18 -5.05 -4.11
N ARG A 290 12.26 -5.82 -4.31
CA ARG A 290 12.39 -6.84 -5.36
C ARG A 290 12.35 -8.26 -4.79
N PHE A 291 11.74 -8.40 -3.62
CA PHE A 291 11.39 -9.64 -2.96
C PHE A 291 10.04 -9.46 -2.25
N GLY A 292 9.29 -10.54 -2.10
CA GLY A 292 8.14 -10.60 -1.22
C GLY A 292 8.62 -10.77 0.22
N LYS A 293 8.11 -9.91 1.11
CA LYS A 293 8.35 -10.01 2.55
C LYS A 293 7.13 -10.59 3.23
N PHE A 294 7.36 -11.63 4.02
CA PHE A 294 6.31 -12.29 4.77
C PHE A 294 6.72 -12.36 6.24
N ILE A 295 5.97 -11.67 7.09
CA ILE A 295 6.26 -11.59 8.52
C ILE A 295 5.21 -12.40 9.25
N GLU A 296 5.66 -13.35 10.04
CA GLU A 296 4.85 -14.25 10.83
C GLU A 296 5.00 -13.85 12.30
N ILE A 297 3.90 -13.59 12.99
CA ILE A 297 3.88 -13.47 14.45
C ILE A 297 3.30 -14.75 15.01
N HIS A 298 4.07 -15.41 15.87
CA HIS A 298 3.73 -16.69 16.47
C HIS A 298 3.09 -16.47 17.83
N PHE A 299 1.99 -17.18 18.06
CA PHE A 299 1.21 -17.14 19.29
C PHE A 299 1.23 -18.50 19.99
N SER A 300 1.35 -18.46 21.31
CA SER A 300 1.21 -19.63 22.18
C SER A 300 -0.23 -20.14 22.19
N ASN A 301 -0.44 -21.32 22.77
CA ASN A 301 -1.78 -21.85 23.05
C ASN A 301 -2.61 -20.95 23.99
N LYS A 302 -1.96 -20.03 24.72
CA LYS A 302 -2.63 -19.02 25.56
C LYS A 302 -2.88 -17.71 24.80
N PHE A 303 -2.65 -17.68 23.49
CA PHE A 303 -2.78 -16.51 22.62
C PHE A 303 -1.91 -15.32 23.02
N SER A 304 -0.72 -15.61 23.58
CA SER A 304 0.33 -14.62 23.81
C SER A 304 1.38 -14.69 22.70
N VAL A 305 1.96 -13.55 22.32
CA VAL A 305 3.07 -13.52 21.35
C VAL A 305 4.28 -14.24 21.94
N VAL A 306 4.87 -15.17 21.20
CA VAL A 306 6.07 -15.94 21.61
C VAL A 306 7.28 -15.71 20.71
N GLY A 307 7.06 -15.24 19.48
CA GLY A 307 8.10 -15.18 18.46
C GLY A 307 7.63 -14.48 17.21
N GLY A 308 8.59 -14.17 16.34
CA GLY A 308 8.33 -13.74 14.98
C GLY A 308 9.30 -14.40 14.01
N PHE A 309 8.85 -14.62 12.78
CA PHE A 309 9.66 -15.16 11.70
C PHE A 309 9.48 -14.32 10.44
N ILE A 310 10.57 -14.06 9.70
CA ILE A 310 10.50 -13.33 8.43
C ILE A 310 10.90 -14.28 7.32
N SER A 311 9.93 -14.67 6.51
CA SER A 311 10.13 -15.42 5.27
C SER A 311 10.32 -14.43 4.11
N HIS A 312 11.23 -14.76 3.20
CA HIS A 312 11.49 -14.00 1.98
C HIS A 312 11.19 -14.87 0.76
N TYR A 313 10.59 -14.27 -0.26
CA TYR A 313 10.20 -14.98 -1.47
C TYR A 313 10.54 -14.19 -2.73
N LEU A 314 10.83 -14.91 -3.82
CA LEU A 314 10.93 -14.35 -5.17
C LEU A 314 11.89 -13.16 -5.31
N LEU A 315 13.11 -13.28 -4.77
CA LEU A 315 14.16 -12.31 -5.02
C LEU A 315 14.46 -12.26 -6.54
N GLU A 316 14.49 -11.06 -7.12
CA GLU A 316 14.83 -10.85 -8.53
C GLU A 316 16.31 -11.16 -8.78
N LYS A 317 16.61 -12.42 -9.13
CA LYS A 317 17.98 -12.92 -9.33
C LYS A 317 18.68 -12.27 -10.53
N SER A 318 17.94 -11.97 -11.60
CA SER A 318 18.50 -11.34 -12.81
C SER A 318 19.17 -9.99 -12.52
N ARG A 319 18.61 -9.23 -11.56
CA ARG A 319 19.13 -7.91 -11.15
C ARG A 319 20.55 -7.96 -10.60
N ILE A 320 20.98 -9.12 -10.08
CA ILE A 320 22.34 -9.27 -9.52
C ILE A 320 23.39 -9.09 -10.61
N CYS A 321 23.15 -9.65 -11.81
CA CYS A 321 24.14 -9.69 -12.89
C CYS A 321 23.92 -8.59 -13.96
N SER A 322 22.69 -8.09 -14.10
CA SER A 322 22.33 -7.13 -15.14
C SER A 322 21.18 -6.23 -14.72
N GLN A 323 21.25 -4.95 -15.09
CA GLN A 323 20.19 -3.97 -14.85
C GLN A 323 19.94 -3.15 -16.12
N SER A 324 18.71 -2.67 -16.28
CA SER A 324 18.37 -1.74 -17.35
C SER A 324 19.02 -0.37 -17.12
N ARG A 325 19.24 0.38 -18.20
CA ARG A 325 19.77 1.75 -18.12
C ARG A 325 18.87 2.61 -17.24
N GLY A 326 19.46 3.32 -16.27
CA GLY A 326 18.72 4.16 -15.31
C GLY A 326 18.26 3.43 -14.04
N GLU A 327 18.34 2.10 -14.02
CA GLU A 327 18.10 1.29 -12.81
C GLU A 327 19.40 0.97 -12.07
N ARG A 328 19.29 0.57 -10.80
CA ARG A 328 20.44 0.11 -10.00
C ARG A 328 20.32 -1.37 -9.65
N ASN A 329 21.46 -1.94 -9.25
CA ASN A 329 21.48 -3.19 -8.48
C ASN A 329 20.93 -2.94 -7.05
N TYR A 330 20.93 -3.95 -6.20
CA TYR A 330 20.50 -3.83 -4.80
C TYR A 330 21.29 -2.76 -4.04
N HIS A 331 20.61 -2.07 -3.12
CA HIS A 331 21.17 -0.91 -2.43
C HIS A 331 22.46 -1.21 -1.67
N ILE A 332 22.62 -2.43 -1.12
CA ILE A 332 23.81 -2.85 -0.38
C ILE A 332 25.11 -2.61 -1.15
N PHE A 333 25.14 -2.82 -2.47
CA PHE A 333 26.35 -2.60 -3.26
C PHE A 333 26.78 -1.14 -3.25
N TYR A 334 25.80 -0.23 -3.38
CA TYR A 334 26.04 1.20 -3.41
C TYR A 334 26.30 1.77 -2.00
N GLN A 335 25.55 1.31 -1.00
CA GLN A 335 25.76 1.65 0.41
C GLN A 335 27.17 1.26 0.88
N LEU A 336 27.65 0.07 0.49
CA LEU A 336 28.99 -0.39 0.82
C LEU A 336 30.07 0.44 0.10
N CYS A 337 29.92 0.69 -1.21
CA CYS A 337 30.87 1.52 -1.97
C CYS A 337 30.91 2.98 -1.49
N ALA A 338 29.77 3.56 -1.09
CA ALA A 338 29.70 4.92 -0.59
C ALA A 338 30.17 5.03 0.88
N GLY A 339 29.51 4.29 1.78
CA GLY A 339 29.56 4.51 3.23
C GLY A 339 30.58 3.68 4.02
N ALA A 340 31.21 2.67 3.43
CA ALA A 340 32.17 1.83 4.17
C ALA A 340 33.40 2.62 4.65
N PRO A 341 33.94 2.33 5.86
CA PRO A 341 35.20 2.90 6.32
C PRO A 341 36.36 2.58 5.37
N LEU A 342 37.35 3.47 5.28
CA LEU A 342 38.47 3.31 4.35
C LEU A 342 39.23 1.99 4.55
N GLU A 343 39.41 1.57 5.81
CA GLU A 343 40.06 0.31 6.14
C GLU A 343 39.26 -0.91 5.63
N LEU A 344 37.93 -0.87 5.72
CA LEU A 344 37.07 -1.92 5.17
C LEU A 344 37.11 -1.91 3.63
N LYS A 345 37.11 -0.72 3.01
CA LYS A 345 37.22 -0.57 1.56
C LYS A 345 38.53 -1.16 1.03
N LYS A 346 39.67 -0.86 1.68
CA LYS A 346 40.97 -1.45 1.33
C LYS A 346 40.97 -2.96 1.50
N LYS A 347 40.43 -3.47 2.63
CA LYS A 347 40.37 -4.91 2.91
C LYS A 347 39.54 -5.69 1.88
N LEU A 348 38.44 -5.09 1.41
CA LEU A 348 37.53 -5.71 0.44
C LEU A 348 37.86 -5.31 -1.01
N SER A 349 38.94 -4.54 -1.24
CA SER A 349 39.32 -4.00 -2.55
C SER A 349 38.17 -3.27 -3.26
N LEU A 350 37.39 -2.49 -2.51
CA LEU A 350 36.26 -1.72 -3.03
C LEU A 350 36.74 -0.46 -3.76
N SER A 351 36.04 -0.14 -4.84
CA SER A 351 36.28 1.03 -5.68
C SER A 351 34.97 1.69 -6.11
N SER A 352 35.03 2.63 -7.05
CA SER A 352 33.85 3.23 -7.67
C SER A 352 32.98 2.18 -8.40
N PRO A 353 31.65 2.36 -8.47
CA PRO A 353 30.72 1.36 -9.01
C PRO A 353 30.95 1.01 -10.49
N ASP A 354 31.48 1.95 -11.28
CA ASP A 354 31.80 1.77 -12.71
C ASP A 354 32.86 0.70 -12.98
N LYS A 355 33.72 0.38 -12.00
CA LYS A 355 34.75 -0.66 -12.14
C LYS A 355 34.20 -2.07 -11.98
N PHE A 356 32.96 -2.23 -11.51
CA PHE A 356 32.34 -3.54 -11.31
C PHE A 356 31.36 -3.86 -12.43
N GLN A 357 31.56 -4.98 -13.12
CA GLN A 357 30.73 -5.42 -14.24
C GLN A 357 29.23 -5.55 -13.88
N TYR A 358 28.93 -5.90 -12.63
CA TYR A 358 27.56 -6.06 -12.12
C TYR A 358 26.88 -4.75 -11.72
N LEU A 359 27.59 -3.62 -11.80
CA LEU A 359 27.06 -2.29 -11.46
C LEU A 359 27.17 -1.31 -12.65
N SER A 360 28.22 -1.45 -13.47
CA SER A 360 28.58 -0.51 -14.53
C SER A 360 27.59 -0.42 -15.69
N LYS A 361 26.74 -1.44 -15.87
CA LYS A 361 25.69 -1.45 -16.90
C LYS A 361 24.44 -0.64 -16.52
N GLY A 362 24.24 -0.41 -15.23
CA GLY A 362 23.12 0.35 -14.68
C GLY A 362 23.48 1.81 -14.41
N CYS A 363 22.73 2.43 -13.50
CA CYS A 363 23.06 3.72 -12.92
C CYS A 363 24.13 3.53 -11.82
N THR A 364 25.23 4.30 -11.92
CA THR A 364 26.34 4.25 -10.96
C THR A 364 26.35 5.42 -9.96
N GLN A 365 25.29 6.24 -9.97
CA GLN A 365 25.14 7.37 -9.04
C GLN A 365 24.65 6.89 -7.65
N TYR A 366 25.03 7.64 -6.62
CA TYR A 366 24.56 7.45 -5.25
C TYR A 366 23.39 8.37 -4.94
N PHE A 367 22.53 7.95 -4.01
CA PHE A 367 21.62 8.87 -3.33
C PHE A 367 22.37 9.56 -2.21
N THR A 368 22.47 10.88 -2.25
CA THR A 368 23.07 11.67 -1.16
C THR A 368 22.40 13.04 -1.04
N SER A 369 22.45 13.59 0.17
CA SER A 369 22.14 14.99 0.44
C SER A 369 23.38 15.87 0.27
N GLN A 370 23.21 17.19 0.23
CA GLN A 370 24.32 18.16 0.12
C GLN A 370 25.37 18.00 1.23
N GLU A 371 24.97 17.48 2.39
CA GLU A 371 25.87 17.22 3.51
C GLU A 371 26.67 15.92 3.31
N THR A 372 26.01 14.86 2.87
CA THR A 372 26.60 13.52 2.78
C THR A 372 27.42 13.33 1.51
N GLU A 373 27.09 14.05 0.44
CA GLU A 373 27.89 14.08 -0.79
C GLU A 373 29.34 14.52 -0.52
N LYS A 374 29.54 15.47 0.40
CA LYS A 374 30.88 15.93 0.83
C LYS A 374 31.71 14.85 1.53
N LEU A 375 31.07 13.80 2.03
CA LEU A 375 31.71 12.68 2.72
C LEU A 375 32.15 11.56 1.75
N LEU A 376 31.80 11.65 0.46
CA LEU A 376 32.22 10.67 -0.53
C LEU A 376 33.74 10.73 -0.73
N ASN A 377 34.40 9.57 -0.65
CA ASN A 377 35.80 9.48 -1.05
C ASN A 377 35.92 9.62 -2.58
N LYS A 378 36.93 10.36 -3.04
CA LYS A 378 37.23 10.55 -4.47
C LYS A 378 37.35 9.22 -5.22
N ASP A 379 37.93 8.20 -4.59
CA ASP A 379 38.09 6.86 -5.19
C ASP A 379 36.79 6.07 -5.34
N SER A 380 35.71 6.53 -4.70
CA SER A 380 34.39 5.89 -4.72
C SER A 380 33.42 6.56 -5.72
N ILE A 381 33.81 7.68 -6.33
CA ILE A 381 33.00 8.47 -7.26
C ILE A 381 33.13 7.89 -8.67
N SER A 382 32.00 7.55 -9.30
CA SER A 382 31.98 7.11 -10.70
C SER A 382 31.99 8.26 -11.70
N SER A 383 32.24 7.95 -12.97
CA SER A 383 32.11 8.91 -14.08
C SER A 383 30.71 9.53 -14.17
N ASP A 384 29.64 8.73 -14.05
CA ASP A 384 28.28 9.25 -14.04
C ASP A 384 28.02 10.17 -12.85
N GLN A 385 28.51 9.81 -11.65
CA GLN A 385 28.37 10.63 -10.45
C GLN A 385 29.06 11.99 -10.63
N CYS A 386 30.24 12.02 -11.26
CA CYS A 386 30.96 13.25 -11.56
C CYS A 386 30.24 14.11 -12.60
N GLN A 387 29.67 13.50 -13.65
CA GLN A 387 29.03 14.23 -14.76
C GLN A 387 27.61 14.69 -14.44
N LYS A 388 26.83 13.89 -13.71
CA LYS A 388 25.38 14.09 -13.49
C LYS A 388 25.04 14.46 -12.05
N GLY A 389 26.01 14.40 -11.13
CA GLY A 389 25.80 14.64 -9.71
C GLY A 389 25.10 13.50 -9.00
N SER A 390 24.65 13.77 -7.77
CA SER A 390 23.96 12.81 -6.92
C SER A 390 22.49 12.64 -7.30
N LEU A 391 21.95 11.44 -7.04
CA LEU A 391 20.51 11.24 -7.04
C LEU A 391 19.91 11.85 -5.77
N HIS A 392 18.74 12.48 -5.90
CA HIS A 392 18.05 13.09 -4.77
C HIS A 392 16.76 12.33 -4.45
N ASP A 393 16.62 11.97 -3.18
CA ASP A 393 15.43 11.35 -2.62
C ASP A 393 15.29 11.80 -1.15
N PRO A 394 14.07 12.12 -0.67
CA PRO A 394 13.88 12.55 0.72
C PRO A 394 14.20 11.48 1.76
N MET A 395 14.12 10.20 1.41
CA MET A 395 14.26 9.08 2.36
C MET A 395 15.56 8.29 2.15
N LEU A 396 16.09 8.25 0.92
CA LEU A 396 17.30 7.48 0.61
C LEU A 396 18.57 8.32 0.67
N ASP A 397 19.56 7.81 1.38
CA ASP A 397 20.92 8.35 1.42
C ASP A 397 21.91 7.19 1.65
N ASP A 398 22.62 6.77 0.60
CA ASP A 398 23.43 5.55 0.62
C ASP A 398 24.49 5.55 1.74
N ILE A 399 24.98 6.72 2.17
CA ILE A 399 25.94 6.86 3.29
C ILE A 399 25.24 6.72 4.65
N ARG A 400 24.11 7.41 4.86
CA ARG A 400 23.36 7.32 6.12
C ARG A 400 22.72 5.94 6.28
N ASN A 401 22.20 5.36 5.20
CA ASN A 401 21.64 4.02 5.18
C ASN A 401 22.72 2.97 5.52
N PHE A 402 23.95 3.09 5.00
CA PHE A 402 25.05 2.20 5.40
C PHE A 402 25.35 2.28 6.91
N ARG A 403 25.38 3.48 7.49
CA ARG A 403 25.58 3.65 8.94
C ARG A 403 24.44 3.04 9.75
N THR A 404 23.21 3.16 9.26
CA THR A 404 22.03 2.56 9.89
C THR A 404 22.10 1.04 9.82
N LEU A 405 22.53 0.50 8.68
CA LEU A 405 22.77 -0.93 8.47
C LEU A 405 23.87 -1.47 9.41
N ASP A 406 25.00 -0.79 9.52
CA ASP A 406 26.11 -1.18 10.41
C ASP A 406 25.67 -1.17 11.89
N LYS A 407 24.84 -0.20 12.29
CA LYS A 407 24.22 -0.20 13.62
C LYS A 407 23.25 -1.36 13.80
N ALA A 408 22.40 -1.64 12.81
CA ALA A 408 21.46 -2.76 12.86
C ALA A 408 22.18 -4.11 13.04
N PHE A 409 23.33 -4.33 12.38
CA PHE A 409 24.11 -5.55 12.59
C PHE A 409 24.84 -5.62 13.94
N LYS A 410 25.19 -4.49 14.54
CA LYS A 410 25.90 -4.46 15.83
C LYS A 410 24.98 -4.62 17.04
N TYR A 411 23.73 -4.20 16.91
CA TYR A 411 22.79 -4.08 18.04
C TYR A 411 21.45 -4.80 17.82
N GLY A 412 21.19 -5.35 16.62
CA GLY A 412 19.94 -6.01 16.23
C GLY A 412 19.87 -7.50 16.54
#